data_AF-A0A4S9ZD53-F1
#
_entry.id   AF-A0A4S9ZD53-F1
#
_cell.length_a   1.000
_cell.length_b   1.000
_cell.length_c   1.000
_cell.angle_alpha   90.00
_cell.angle_beta   90.00
_cell.angle_gamma   90.00
#
_symmetry.space_group_name_H-M   'P 1'
#
loop_
_entity.id
_entity.type
_entity.pdbx_description
1 polymer ?
#
loop_
_entity_poly.entity_id
_entity_poly.type
_entity_poly.pdbx_seq_one_letter_code
_entity_poly.pdbx_strand_id
1 'polypeptide(L)'
;MSAKYQYYKPLARLTRFIGYLSSTMCDSSDVSCHSQVASLAQASSLDLDYDMISHALRVTAYWDWAVAADGSQGVWDETLHLQPSSDALEVGILNVEKANEEGEIALSGLLTVVGEDTKPSATMFSFPARHHAVSKQPEELSFETSFRQPTGLHPALELKFPANALTQPDESCALHAYLTLPSSVFIDRYQLSDPLFLASQNLIALRSLSGATDLEAPVWTTPQWGSAALLELTHPETPSVNNATWSVTVPLHTRYMLPSTDGTHTAHIPWPAVFWACEAEDGLKMSVNPFDRTNIGYDGLFGPKTLFHHIGASAETKTLMETLEIPVLDKTKTGFVEIGTGVTVLLGFLWVLWSMIKGNSKATSEAGKKE
;
A
#
# COMPACT_ATOMS: atom_id res chain seq x y z
N MET A 1 9.70 17.31 -1.52
CA MET A 1 9.81 16.77 -2.90
C MET A 1 8.42 16.84 -3.55
N SER A 2 8.30 16.69 -4.87
CA SER A 2 6.98 16.69 -5.53
C SER A 2 6.45 15.27 -5.60
N ALA A 3 5.21 15.03 -5.16
CA ALA A 3 4.48 13.76 -5.30
C ALA A 3 4.22 13.33 -6.77
N LYS A 4 4.90 13.94 -7.74
CA LYS A 4 4.66 13.83 -9.19
C LYS A 4 5.05 12.47 -9.77
N TYR A 5 6.00 11.77 -9.16
CA TYR A 5 6.42 10.45 -9.61
C TYR A 5 6.45 9.51 -8.41
N GLN A 6 5.65 8.46 -8.52
CA GLN A 6 5.60 7.38 -7.54
C GLN A 6 5.96 6.08 -8.25
N TYR A 7 6.53 5.15 -7.49
CA TYR A 7 6.83 3.81 -7.95
C TYR A 7 6.52 2.84 -6.82
N TYR A 8 5.80 1.78 -7.15
CA TYR A 8 5.59 0.68 -6.23
C TYR A 8 6.06 -0.62 -6.87
N LYS A 9 6.81 -1.39 -6.09
CA LYS A 9 7.14 -2.76 -6.42
C LYS A 9 7.24 -3.57 -5.13
N PRO A 10 6.53 -4.69 -5.02
CA PRO A 10 6.69 -5.57 -3.87
C PRO A 10 8.12 -6.10 -3.83
N LEU A 11 8.79 -5.86 -2.71
CA LEU A 11 10.13 -6.34 -2.44
C LEU A 11 10.10 -7.17 -1.16
N ALA A 12 10.06 -8.50 -1.31
CA ALA A 12 9.89 -9.41 -0.19
C ALA A 12 11.10 -9.45 0.77
N ARG A 13 12.31 -9.14 0.26
CA ARG A 13 13.56 -9.22 1.04
C ARG A 13 14.57 -8.18 0.57
N LEU A 14 15.35 -7.64 1.52
CA LEU A 14 16.44 -6.70 1.26
C LEU A 14 17.79 -7.37 0.96
N THR A 15 17.85 -8.70 0.83
CA THR A 15 19.12 -9.46 0.70
C THR A 15 20.07 -8.93 -0.36
N ARG A 16 19.57 -8.54 -1.54
CA ARG A 16 20.42 -7.98 -2.61
C ARG A 16 20.96 -6.59 -2.26
N PHE A 17 20.13 -5.77 -1.61
CA PHE A 17 20.52 -4.43 -1.18
C PHE A 17 21.56 -4.52 -0.05
N ILE A 18 21.33 -5.39 0.93
CA ILE A 18 22.27 -5.70 2.01
C ILE A 18 23.63 -6.16 1.45
N GLY A 19 23.62 -7.09 0.49
CA GLY A 19 24.86 -7.54 -0.17
C GLY A 19 25.60 -6.41 -0.89
N TYR A 20 24.86 -5.51 -1.56
CA TYR A 20 25.44 -4.35 -2.22
C TYR A 20 26.07 -3.35 -1.23
N LEU A 21 25.37 -3.03 -0.14
CA LEU A 21 25.90 -2.14 0.90
C LEU A 21 27.14 -2.75 1.57
N SER A 22 27.07 -4.03 1.92
CA SER A 22 28.18 -4.76 2.54
C SER A 22 29.43 -4.75 1.66
N SER A 23 29.30 -4.93 0.34
CA SER A 23 30.46 -4.91 -0.56
C SER A 23 31.00 -3.53 -0.89
N THR A 24 30.18 -2.48 -0.76
CA THR A 24 30.50 -1.13 -1.23
C THR A 24 30.93 -0.21 -0.10
N MET A 25 30.35 -0.39 1.10
CA MET A 25 30.55 0.51 2.24
C MET A 25 31.43 -0.10 3.33
N CYS A 26 31.48 -1.42 3.45
CA CYS A 26 32.25 -2.08 4.50
C CYS A 26 33.58 -2.63 3.96
N ASP A 27 34.67 -2.33 4.66
CA ASP A 27 35.94 -3.01 4.44
C ASP A 27 35.82 -4.50 4.76
N SER A 28 36.61 -5.34 4.08
CA SER A 28 36.51 -6.80 4.23
C SER A 28 36.84 -7.30 5.65
N SER A 29 37.60 -6.52 6.43
CA SER A 29 37.95 -6.82 7.82
C SER A 29 37.01 -6.19 8.85
N ASP A 30 36.11 -5.28 8.46
CA ASP A 30 35.24 -4.55 9.39
C ASP A 30 33.98 -5.35 9.74
N VAL A 31 34.14 -6.28 10.67
CA VAL A 31 33.06 -7.16 11.16
C VAL A 31 31.87 -6.36 11.72
N SER A 32 32.12 -5.20 12.34
CA SER A 32 31.07 -4.36 12.92
C SER A 32 30.20 -3.75 11.82
N CYS A 33 30.80 -3.19 10.78
CA CYS A 33 30.08 -2.66 9.62
C CYS A 33 29.23 -3.76 8.95
N HIS A 34 29.80 -4.94 8.71
CA HIS A 34 29.06 -6.06 8.10
C HIS A 34 27.87 -6.50 8.95
N SER A 35 28.02 -6.54 10.27
CA SER A 35 26.94 -6.88 11.20
C SER A 35 25.82 -5.83 11.19
N GLN A 36 26.17 -4.54 11.20
CA GLN A 36 25.21 -3.44 11.12
C GLN A 36 24.42 -3.48 9.79
N VAL A 37 25.10 -3.69 8.67
CA VAL A 37 24.43 -3.82 7.37
C VAL A 37 23.54 -5.07 7.32
N ALA A 38 23.96 -6.18 7.92
CA ALA A 38 23.16 -7.40 7.99
C ALA A 38 21.88 -7.23 8.84
N SER A 39 21.89 -6.37 9.86
CA SER A 39 20.73 -6.08 10.70
C SER A 39 19.52 -5.54 9.91
N LEU A 40 19.76 -4.91 8.75
CA LEU A 40 18.71 -4.44 7.84
C LEU A 40 17.80 -5.59 7.35
N ALA A 41 18.24 -6.85 7.44
CA ALA A 41 17.39 -8.00 7.12
C ALA A 41 16.17 -8.12 8.04
N GLN A 42 16.25 -7.54 9.24
CA GLN A 42 15.21 -7.57 10.27
C GLN A 42 14.50 -6.22 10.41
N ALA A 43 14.86 -5.22 9.61
CA ALA A 43 14.22 -3.91 9.64
C ALA A 43 12.76 -4.00 9.21
N SER A 44 11.88 -3.34 9.96
CA SER A 44 10.44 -3.25 9.74
C SER A 44 10.14 -2.21 8.65
N SER A 45 10.95 -1.15 8.55
CA SER A 45 10.96 -0.26 7.39
C SER A 45 12.36 0.26 7.05
N LEU A 46 12.55 0.61 5.79
CA LEU A 46 13.75 1.24 5.25
C LEU A 46 13.33 2.42 4.37
N ASP A 47 13.87 3.58 4.66
CA ASP A 47 13.68 4.82 3.92
C ASP A 47 15.01 5.30 3.34
N LEU A 48 14.96 5.74 2.09
CA LEU A 48 16.09 6.26 1.33
C LEU A 48 15.69 7.61 0.79
N ASP A 49 16.33 8.67 1.29
CA ASP A 49 16.10 10.04 0.85
C ASP A 49 17.37 10.59 0.20
N TYR A 50 17.25 11.16 -0.98
CA TYR A 50 18.38 11.77 -1.68
C TYR A 50 18.08 13.21 -2.03
N ASP A 51 18.84 14.12 -1.43
CA ASP A 51 18.74 15.53 -1.72
C ASP A 51 19.67 15.91 -2.89
N MET A 52 19.06 16.28 -4.00
CA MET A 52 19.75 16.71 -5.21
C MET A 52 20.57 17.99 -5.03
N ILE A 53 20.23 18.85 -4.06
CA ILE A 53 20.90 20.13 -3.81
C ILE A 53 22.15 19.91 -2.98
N SER A 54 22.03 19.21 -1.84
CA SER A 54 23.16 18.93 -0.96
C SER A 54 23.98 17.71 -1.39
N HIS A 55 23.49 16.94 -2.36
CA HIS A 55 24.06 15.64 -2.75
C HIS A 55 24.17 14.64 -1.58
N ALA A 56 23.32 14.80 -0.57
CA ALA A 56 23.28 13.93 0.59
C ALA A 56 22.30 12.76 0.38
N LEU A 57 22.77 11.54 0.63
CA LEU A 57 21.93 10.34 0.73
C LEU A 57 21.70 10.03 2.21
N ARG A 58 20.44 10.09 2.66
CA ARG A 58 20.02 9.67 4.00
C ARG A 58 19.39 8.28 3.92
N VAL A 59 19.99 7.33 4.64
CA VAL A 59 19.44 5.98 4.82
C VAL A 59 18.90 5.89 6.23
N THR A 60 17.61 5.60 6.38
CA THR A 60 16.95 5.46 7.68
C THR A 60 16.30 4.10 7.74
N ALA A 61 16.65 3.31 8.74
CA ALA A 61 16.02 2.02 8.99
C ALA A 61 15.34 2.05 10.35
N TYR A 62 14.20 1.38 10.43
CA TYR A 62 13.38 1.29 11.64
C TYR A 62 13.10 -0.17 11.94
N TRP A 63 13.14 -0.48 13.24
CA TRP A 63 12.89 -1.80 13.79
C TRP A 63 11.84 -1.63 14.90
N ASP A 64 10.70 -2.29 14.72
CA ASP A 64 9.58 -2.28 15.66
C ASP A 64 9.78 -3.26 16.83
N TRP A 65 10.78 -4.14 16.75
CA TRP A 65 11.11 -5.10 17.79
C TRP A 65 12.62 -5.30 17.92
N ALA A 66 13.07 -5.59 19.13
CA ALA A 66 14.48 -5.76 19.46
C ALA A 66 14.91 -7.23 19.37
N VAL A 67 16.02 -7.50 18.69
CA VAL A 67 16.64 -8.83 18.61
C VAL A 67 18.07 -8.71 19.05
N ALA A 68 18.43 -9.41 20.12
CA ALA A 68 19.80 -9.44 20.57
C ALA A 68 20.70 -10.23 19.61
N ALA A 69 22.01 -10.01 19.70
CA ALA A 69 23.00 -10.73 18.90
C ALA A 69 22.97 -12.25 19.14
N ASP A 70 22.54 -12.70 20.33
CA ASP A 70 22.38 -14.11 20.68
C ASP A 70 21.03 -14.72 20.23
N GLY A 71 20.18 -13.92 19.58
CA GLY A 71 18.84 -14.29 19.13
C GLY A 71 17.75 -14.16 20.20
N SER A 72 18.06 -13.64 21.39
CA SER A 72 17.05 -13.33 22.40
C SER A 72 16.15 -12.19 21.93
N GLN A 73 14.86 -12.30 22.25
CA GLN A 73 13.84 -11.38 21.78
C GLN A 73 13.52 -10.32 22.84
N GLY A 74 13.26 -9.09 22.39
CA GLY A 74 12.85 -7.98 23.26
C GLY A 74 13.99 -7.28 24.00
N VAL A 75 15.24 -7.55 23.62
CA VAL A 75 16.42 -6.92 24.21
C VAL A 75 17.21 -6.18 23.13
N TRP A 76 17.48 -4.91 23.38
CA TRP A 76 18.44 -4.12 22.59
C TRP A 76 19.82 -4.28 23.23
N ASP A 77 20.78 -4.90 22.54
CA ASP A 77 22.16 -5.14 23.01
C ASP A 77 23.22 -4.54 22.07
N GLU A 78 22.86 -3.46 21.37
CA GLU A 78 23.70 -2.80 20.39
C GLU A 78 24.98 -2.21 21.00
N THR A 79 26.12 -2.49 20.36
CA THR A 79 27.41 -1.90 20.72
C THR A 79 27.78 -0.82 19.72
N LEU A 80 27.76 0.43 20.18
CA LEU A 80 28.09 1.60 19.37
C LEU A 80 29.54 2.03 19.62
N HIS A 81 30.28 2.30 18.54
CA HIS A 81 31.66 2.76 18.60
C HIS A 81 31.76 4.18 18.03
N LEU A 82 32.39 5.09 18.77
CA LEU A 82 32.75 6.42 18.24
C LEU A 82 33.80 6.23 17.14
N GLN A 83 33.43 6.54 15.89
CA GLN A 83 34.36 6.43 14.77
C GLN A 83 35.39 7.57 14.79
N PRO A 84 36.65 7.33 14.38
CA PRO A 84 37.69 8.36 14.37
C PRO A 84 37.37 9.58 13.50
N SER A 85 36.52 9.41 12.48
CA SER A 85 36.07 10.45 11.55
C SER A 85 34.73 11.09 11.95
N SER A 86 34.12 10.67 13.05
CA SER A 86 32.84 11.21 13.53
C SER A 86 33.11 12.24 14.63
N ASP A 87 32.44 13.39 14.55
CA ASP A 87 32.65 14.49 15.48
C ASP A 87 32.07 14.19 16.88
N ALA A 88 31.01 13.39 16.99
CA ALA A 88 30.39 13.02 18.26
C ALA A 88 29.51 11.76 18.14
N LEU A 89 29.39 10.99 19.23
CA LEU A 89 28.43 9.90 19.38
C LEU A 89 27.45 10.25 20.50
N GLU A 90 26.21 10.57 20.14
CA GLU A 90 25.13 10.82 21.08
C GLU A 90 24.25 9.57 21.24
N VAL A 91 23.94 9.21 22.48
CA VAL A 91 23.08 8.07 22.82
C VAL A 91 21.92 8.56 23.68
N GLY A 92 20.71 8.19 23.27
CA GLY A 92 19.47 8.59 23.92
C GLY A 92 18.54 7.43 24.23
N ILE A 93 17.97 7.43 25.44
CA ILE A 93 16.83 6.60 25.81
C ILE A 93 15.67 7.54 26.04
N LEU A 94 14.73 7.57 25.11
CA LEU A 94 13.59 8.46 25.10
C LEU A 94 12.28 7.66 25.18
N ASN A 95 11.29 8.23 25.87
CA ASN A 95 9.93 7.74 25.91
C ASN A 95 8.99 8.79 25.30
N VAL A 96 7.86 8.32 24.77
CA VAL A 96 6.82 9.20 24.26
C VAL A 96 6.06 9.80 25.44
N GLU A 97 5.95 11.12 25.45
CA GLU A 97 5.21 11.88 26.46
C GLU A 97 3.94 12.49 25.86
N LYS A 98 3.03 12.88 26.74
CA LYS A 98 1.88 13.68 26.35
C LYS A 98 2.35 15.08 25.94
N ALA A 99 2.09 15.47 24.69
CA ALA A 99 2.38 16.81 24.20
C ALA A 99 1.51 17.88 24.88
N ASN A 100 2.06 19.08 25.03
CA ASN A 100 1.37 20.23 25.61
C ASN A 100 0.46 20.94 24.60
N GLU A 101 0.89 20.98 23.33
CA GLU A 101 0.16 21.57 22.22
C GLU A 101 -0.39 20.47 21.29
N GLU A 102 -1.52 20.75 20.65
CA GLU A 102 -2.10 19.83 19.68
C GLU A 102 -1.25 19.78 18.40
N GLY A 103 -1.08 18.58 17.84
CA GLY A 103 -0.23 18.39 16.66
C GLY A 103 1.26 18.31 16.97
N GLU A 104 1.68 18.41 18.23
CA GLU A 104 3.05 18.12 18.66
C GLU A 104 3.24 16.68 19.13
N ILE A 105 4.46 16.18 18.98
CA ILE A 105 4.96 14.96 19.62
C ILE A 105 5.97 15.40 20.67
N ALA A 106 5.80 14.93 21.90
CA ALA A 106 6.73 15.18 22.99
C ALA A 106 7.51 13.91 23.31
N LEU A 107 8.81 14.07 23.51
CA LEU A 107 9.72 13.02 23.95
C LEU A 107 10.41 13.48 25.24
N SER A 108 10.56 12.56 26.20
CA SER A 108 11.39 12.80 27.38
C SER A 108 12.29 11.61 27.67
N GLY A 109 13.43 11.86 28.30
CA GLY A 109 14.32 10.78 28.69
C GLY A 109 15.72 11.25 29.02
N LEU A 110 16.72 10.43 28.71
CA LEU A 110 18.11 10.66 29.05
C LEU A 110 18.94 10.68 27.75
N LEU A 111 19.74 11.73 27.57
CA LEU A 111 20.71 11.87 26.47
C LEU A 111 22.12 11.98 27.05
N THR A 112 23.11 11.45 26.34
CA THR A 112 24.53 11.57 26.71
C THR A 112 25.39 11.57 25.46
N VAL A 113 26.41 12.43 25.44
CA VAL A 113 27.46 12.40 24.42
C VAL A 113 28.64 11.56 24.94
N VAL A 114 28.93 10.47 24.25
CA VAL A 114 29.95 9.49 24.65
C VAL A 114 31.34 10.13 24.55
N GLY A 115 32.04 10.19 25.68
CA GLY A 115 33.40 10.74 25.77
C GLY A 115 33.44 12.21 26.22
N GLU A 116 32.32 12.92 26.17
CA GLU A 116 32.21 14.31 26.64
C GLU A 116 31.46 14.40 27.97
N ASP A 117 30.30 13.73 28.06
CA ASP A 117 29.46 13.78 29.25
C ASP A 117 29.88 12.78 30.32
N THR A 118 29.84 13.21 31.58
CA THR A 118 30.14 12.34 32.74
C THR A 118 28.95 11.52 33.21
N LYS A 119 27.73 11.92 32.84
CA LYS A 119 26.47 11.24 33.16
C LYS A 119 25.38 11.65 32.16
N PRO A 120 24.35 10.82 31.94
CA PRO A 120 23.21 11.20 31.12
C PRO A 120 22.44 12.38 31.69
N SER A 121 22.00 13.27 30.81
CA SER A 121 21.22 14.46 31.12
C SER A 121 19.75 14.24 30.79
N ALA A 122 18.88 14.57 31.76
CA ALA A 122 17.44 14.53 31.55
C ALA A 122 17.03 15.59 30.53
N THR A 123 16.36 15.16 29.47
CA THR A 123 15.95 16.03 28.36
C THR A 123 14.49 15.81 28.05
N MET A 124 13.77 16.89 27.79
CA MET A 124 12.39 16.87 27.31
C MET A 124 12.29 17.89 26.17
N PHE A 125 11.73 17.47 25.05
CA PHE A 125 11.50 18.34 23.91
C PHE A 125 10.20 17.95 23.22
N SER A 126 9.54 18.95 22.65
CA SER A 126 8.30 18.82 21.89
C SER A 126 8.52 19.43 20.52
N PHE A 127 7.97 18.80 19.50
CA PHE A 127 8.06 19.29 18.14
C PHE A 127 6.76 19.04 17.35
N PRO A 128 6.40 19.94 16.43
CA PRO A 128 5.24 19.76 15.58
C PRO A 128 5.46 18.61 14.59
N ALA A 129 4.47 17.76 14.42
CA ALA A 129 4.52 16.64 13.47
C ALA A 129 3.19 16.53 12.72
N ARG A 130 3.22 16.22 11.42
CA ARG A 130 1.99 16.02 10.66
C ARG A 130 1.40 14.65 10.89
N HIS A 131 2.24 13.65 11.13
CA HIS A 131 1.84 12.26 11.25
C HIS A 131 1.82 11.82 12.71
N HIS A 132 0.64 11.44 13.18
CA HIS A 132 0.39 10.99 14.53
C HIS A 132 -0.09 9.55 14.50
N ALA A 133 0.44 8.72 15.39
CA ALA A 133 -0.25 7.48 15.73
C ALA A 133 -1.58 7.84 16.40
N VAL A 134 -2.58 6.97 16.27
CA VAL A 134 -3.86 7.10 16.96
C VAL A 134 -3.66 6.95 18.48
N SER A 135 -3.15 7.99 19.12
CA SER A 135 -2.98 8.12 20.58
C SER A 135 -4.24 8.69 21.25
N LYS A 136 -5.15 9.30 20.48
CA LYS A 136 -6.38 9.94 20.98
C LYS A 136 -7.63 9.04 20.89
N GLN A 137 -7.53 7.80 20.40
CA GLN A 137 -8.68 6.87 20.31
C GLN A 137 -8.43 5.63 21.19
N PRO A 138 -9.46 4.82 21.51
CA PRO A 138 -9.32 3.68 22.41
C PRO A 138 -8.18 2.76 21.97
N GLU A 139 -7.48 2.12 22.91
CA GLU A 139 -6.35 1.18 22.70
C GLU A 139 -6.66 0.03 21.73
N GLU A 140 -7.90 -0.10 21.24
CA GLU A 140 -8.42 -1.15 20.38
C GLU A 140 -8.71 -0.71 18.92
N LEU A 141 -8.46 0.55 18.53
CA LEU A 141 -8.74 0.95 17.15
C LEU A 141 -7.67 0.46 16.18
N SER A 142 -7.91 -0.73 15.64
CA SER A 142 -7.22 -1.29 14.48
C SER A 142 -8.20 -1.60 13.36
N PHE A 143 -7.69 -1.69 12.14
CA PHE A 143 -8.48 -2.13 11.00
C PHE A 143 -7.94 -3.43 10.41
N GLU A 144 -8.82 -4.16 9.75
CA GLU A 144 -8.48 -5.33 8.95
C GLU A 144 -8.91 -5.11 7.51
N THR A 145 -8.21 -5.73 6.56
CA THR A 145 -8.67 -5.75 5.16
C THR A 145 -8.67 -7.17 4.62
N SER A 146 -9.62 -7.47 3.75
CA SER A 146 -9.73 -8.78 3.08
C SER A 146 -10.52 -8.66 1.78
N PHE A 147 -10.34 -9.60 0.86
CA PHE A 147 -11.20 -9.69 -0.32
C PHE A 147 -12.48 -10.48 -0.02
N ARG A 148 -13.64 -9.95 -0.43
CA ARG A 148 -14.90 -10.70 -0.37
C ARG A 148 -14.84 -11.92 -1.28
N GLN A 149 -15.21 -13.07 -0.72
CA GLN A 149 -15.20 -14.35 -1.42
C GLN A 149 -16.58 -14.68 -2.02
N PRO A 150 -16.64 -15.32 -3.20
CA PRO A 150 -15.51 -15.67 -4.07
C PRO A 150 -14.95 -14.46 -4.83
N THR A 151 -13.64 -14.46 -5.09
CA THR A 151 -13.01 -13.45 -5.96
C THR A 151 -13.18 -13.80 -7.44
N GLY A 152 -13.45 -12.79 -8.27
CA GLY A 152 -13.54 -12.91 -9.72
C GLY A 152 -12.80 -11.76 -10.41
N LEU A 153 -13.26 -11.38 -11.60
CA LEU A 153 -12.67 -10.24 -12.33
C LEU A 153 -13.04 -8.85 -11.75
N HIS A 154 -14.01 -8.82 -10.83
CA HIS A 154 -14.48 -7.63 -10.11
C HIS A 154 -14.35 -7.85 -8.59
N PRO A 155 -13.14 -7.99 -8.05
CA PRO A 155 -12.95 -8.22 -6.62
C PRO A 155 -13.38 -7.00 -5.81
N ALA A 156 -13.91 -7.25 -4.61
CA ALA A 156 -14.28 -6.20 -3.66
C ALA A 156 -13.37 -6.29 -2.43
N LEU A 157 -12.57 -5.26 -2.22
CA LEU A 157 -11.71 -5.14 -1.04
C LEU A 157 -12.54 -4.59 0.12
N GLU A 158 -12.61 -5.31 1.23
CA GLU A 158 -13.40 -4.94 2.39
C GLU A 158 -12.48 -4.52 3.55
N LEU A 159 -12.64 -3.28 4.00
CA LEU A 159 -11.99 -2.74 5.20
C LEU A 159 -12.96 -2.87 6.38
N LYS A 160 -12.49 -3.43 7.49
CA LYS A 160 -13.29 -3.69 8.70
C LYS A 160 -12.71 -2.92 9.87
N PHE A 161 -13.60 -2.26 10.61
CA PHE A 161 -13.28 -1.46 11.77
C PHE A 161 -14.19 -1.83 12.95
N PRO A 162 -13.71 -1.73 14.20
CA PRO A 162 -14.58 -1.76 15.38
C PRO A 162 -15.45 -0.49 15.41
N ALA A 163 -16.76 -0.65 15.20
CA ALA A 163 -17.69 0.49 15.03
C ALA A 163 -17.88 1.33 16.31
N ASN A 164 -17.57 0.78 17.48
CA ASN A 164 -17.56 1.48 18.76
C ASN A 164 -16.35 2.40 18.93
N ALA A 165 -15.20 2.06 18.33
CA ALA A 165 -13.95 2.80 18.46
C ALA A 165 -13.69 3.75 17.28
N LEU A 166 -14.29 3.50 16.10
CA LEU A 166 -14.18 4.36 14.93
C LEU A 166 -15.02 5.64 15.11
N THR A 167 -14.49 6.57 15.90
CA THR A 167 -15.12 7.86 16.22
C THR A 167 -14.38 8.98 15.51
N GLN A 168 -15.11 9.99 15.04
CA GLN A 168 -14.48 11.15 14.40
C GLN A 168 -13.74 11.97 15.47
N PRO A 169 -12.43 12.26 15.32
CA PRO A 169 -11.67 13.00 16.35
C PRO A 169 -12.13 14.45 16.53
N ASP A 170 -12.48 15.13 15.44
CA ASP A 170 -12.92 16.52 15.38
C ASP A 170 -13.85 16.71 14.16
N GLU A 171 -14.74 17.71 14.18
CA GLU A 171 -15.68 17.99 13.07
C GLU A 171 -14.97 18.26 11.73
N SER A 172 -13.74 18.78 11.76
CA SER A 172 -12.90 19.02 10.58
C SER A 172 -12.25 17.76 10.01
N CYS A 173 -12.26 16.64 10.74
CA CYS A 173 -11.57 15.42 10.35
C CYS A 173 -12.39 14.60 9.36
N ALA A 174 -11.75 14.13 8.29
CA ALA A 174 -12.35 13.17 7.36
C ALA A 174 -11.54 11.87 7.29
N LEU A 175 -12.24 10.73 7.27
CA LEU A 175 -11.62 9.40 7.21
C LEU A 175 -11.21 9.09 5.78
N HIS A 176 -9.96 8.68 5.58
CA HIS A 176 -9.41 8.38 4.27
C HIS A 176 -8.72 7.01 4.24
N ALA A 177 -8.74 6.38 3.07
CA ALA A 177 -7.89 5.24 2.74
C ALA A 177 -7.09 5.54 1.46
N TYR A 178 -5.78 5.35 1.54
CA TYR A 178 -4.87 5.43 0.41
C TYR A 178 -4.46 4.05 -0.07
N LEU A 179 -4.86 3.70 -1.29
CA LEU A 179 -4.59 2.41 -1.92
C LEU A 179 -3.41 2.52 -2.86
N THR A 180 -2.50 1.56 -2.78
CA THR A 180 -1.46 1.33 -3.78
C THR A 180 -1.76 0.02 -4.50
N LEU A 181 -2.13 0.11 -5.79
CA LEU A 181 -2.59 -1.02 -6.57
C LEU A 181 -1.55 -1.42 -7.62
N PRO A 182 -1.16 -2.71 -7.72
CA PRO A 182 -0.31 -3.17 -8.82
C PRO A 182 -1.06 -3.10 -10.17
N SER A 183 -0.33 -3.14 -11.28
CA SER A 183 -0.93 -3.06 -12.63
C SER A 183 -1.97 -4.13 -12.95
N SER A 184 -1.98 -5.26 -12.24
CA SER A 184 -3.01 -6.30 -12.39
C SER A 184 -4.40 -5.88 -11.92
N VAL A 185 -4.50 -4.83 -11.08
CA VAL A 185 -5.76 -4.36 -10.49
C VAL A 185 -5.91 -2.85 -10.74
N PHE A 186 -7.15 -2.39 -10.91
CA PHE A 186 -7.46 -0.98 -11.09
C PHE A 186 -8.82 -0.61 -10.51
N ILE A 187 -9.02 0.70 -10.37
CA ILE A 187 -10.28 1.31 -9.97
C ILE A 187 -10.97 1.88 -11.21
N ASP A 188 -12.26 1.60 -11.34
CA ASP A 188 -13.10 2.29 -12.31
C ASP A 188 -13.58 3.63 -11.71
N ARG A 189 -13.04 4.72 -12.24
CA ARG A 189 -13.40 6.08 -11.80
C ARG A 189 -14.87 6.44 -12.05
N TYR A 190 -15.50 5.83 -13.06
CA TYR A 190 -16.90 6.11 -13.39
C TYR A 190 -17.85 5.34 -12.49
N GLN A 191 -17.45 4.17 -12.00
CA GLN A 191 -18.20 3.47 -10.96
C GLN A 191 -18.22 4.27 -9.65
N LEU A 192 -17.09 4.92 -9.32
CA LEU A 192 -16.94 5.75 -8.12
C LEU A 192 -17.38 7.21 -8.30
N SER A 193 -18.21 7.52 -9.31
CA SER A 193 -18.77 8.87 -9.50
C SER A 193 -20.23 8.99 -9.08
N ASP A 194 -20.96 7.88 -8.92
CA ASP A 194 -22.35 7.87 -8.47
C ASP A 194 -22.44 7.94 -6.94
N PRO A 195 -23.02 9.03 -6.36
CA PRO A 195 -23.17 9.17 -4.91
C PRO A 195 -23.99 8.06 -4.26
N LEU A 196 -25.01 7.53 -4.95
CA LEU A 196 -25.85 6.46 -4.40
C LEU A 196 -25.06 5.15 -4.29
N PHE A 197 -24.30 4.83 -5.33
CA PHE A 197 -23.39 3.69 -5.30
C PHE A 197 -22.32 3.84 -4.21
N LEU A 198 -21.66 5.00 -4.11
CA LEU A 198 -20.66 5.27 -3.07
C LEU A 198 -21.24 5.08 -1.66
N ALA A 199 -22.41 5.68 -1.38
CA ALA A 199 -23.09 5.53 -0.10
C ALA A 199 -23.42 4.06 0.23
N SER A 200 -23.80 3.25 -0.76
CA SER A 200 -24.07 1.82 -0.56
C SER A 200 -22.84 1.00 -0.15
N GLN A 201 -21.65 1.52 -0.42
CA GLN A 201 -20.37 0.88 -0.10
C GLN A 201 -19.66 1.54 1.09
N ASN A 202 -20.33 2.45 1.80
CA ASN A 202 -19.76 3.27 2.88
C ASN A 202 -18.59 4.14 2.43
N LEU A 203 -18.64 4.63 1.19
CA LEU A 203 -17.68 5.59 0.60
C LEU A 203 -18.32 6.97 0.42
N ILE A 204 -17.53 8.02 0.53
CA ILE A 204 -17.97 9.40 0.28
C ILE A 204 -17.52 9.87 -1.11
N ALA A 205 -16.24 9.72 -1.45
CA ALA A 205 -15.70 10.20 -2.72
C ALA A 205 -14.36 9.54 -3.09
N LEU A 206 -14.09 9.45 -4.39
CA LEU A 206 -12.74 9.27 -4.94
C LEU A 206 -12.05 10.64 -5.03
N ARG A 207 -11.15 10.94 -4.09
CA ARG A 207 -10.47 12.24 -3.97
C ARG A 207 -9.31 12.40 -4.94
N SER A 208 -8.58 11.32 -5.20
CA SER A 208 -7.46 11.32 -6.15
C SER A 208 -7.29 9.93 -6.77
N LEU A 209 -6.92 9.90 -8.05
CA LEU A 209 -6.53 8.69 -8.77
C LEU A 209 -5.37 9.02 -9.71
N SER A 210 -4.28 8.25 -9.63
CA SER A 210 -3.07 8.47 -10.43
C SER A 210 -2.44 7.15 -10.90
N GLY A 211 -1.60 7.20 -11.93
CA GLY A 211 -0.93 6.02 -12.50
C GLY A 211 -1.68 5.40 -13.68
N ALA A 212 -1.77 4.07 -13.73
CA ALA A 212 -2.45 3.30 -14.77
C ALA A 212 -3.97 3.33 -14.60
N THR A 213 -4.62 4.30 -15.24
CA THR A 213 -6.09 4.50 -15.16
C THR A 213 -6.85 4.06 -16.39
N ASP A 214 -6.18 3.43 -17.37
CA ASP A 214 -6.84 2.84 -18.52
C ASP A 214 -7.64 1.61 -18.07
N LEU A 215 -8.94 1.64 -18.37
CA LEU A 215 -9.94 0.65 -17.95
C LEU A 215 -10.01 -0.55 -18.91
N GLU A 216 -9.49 -0.41 -20.12
CA GLU A 216 -9.58 -1.41 -21.18
C GLU A 216 -8.22 -2.07 -21.48
N ALA A 217 -7.11 -1.35 -21.23
CA ALA A 217 -5.78 -1.88 -21.49
C ALA A 217 -5.48 -3.14 -20.66
N PRO A 218 -5.02 -4.23 -21.29
CA PRO A 218 -4.53 -5.41 -20.59
C PRO A 218 -3.19 -5.14 -19.88
N VAL A 219 -2.73 -6.08 -19.03
CA VAL A 219 -1.48 -5.90 -18.28
C VAL A 219 -0.24 -5.78 -19.18
N TRP A 220 -0.17 -6.54 -20.28
CA TRP A 220 1.02 -6.53 -21.15
C TRP A 220 1.18 -5.24 -21.97
N THR A 221 0.17 -4.37 -22.02
CA THR A 221 0.25 -3.03 -22.63
C THR A 221 0.33 -1.91 -21.60
N THR A 222 0.40 -2.24 -20.30
CA THR A 222 0.44 -1.27 -19.20
C THR A 222 1.87 -1.20 -18.63
N PRO A 223 2.75 -0.33 -19.14
CA PRO A 223 4.14 -0.24 -18.68
C PRO A 223 4.30 0.38 -17.29
N GLN A 224 3.28 1.09 -16.80
CA GLN A 224 3.28 1.67 -15.45
C GLN A 224 3.20 0.55 -14.39
N TRP A 225 3.71 0.84 -13.19
CA TRP A 225 3.70 -0.11 -12.07
C TRP A 225 2.30 -0.46 -11.57
N GLY A 226 1.31 0.39 -11.84
CA GLY A 226 -0.04 0.28 -11.31
C GLY A 226 -0.65 1.65 -11.08
N SER A 227 -1.48 1.79 -10.05
CA SER A 227 -2.18 3.03 -9.73
C SER A 227 -2.21 3.29 -8.23
N ALA A 228 -2.37 4.56 -7.86
CA ALA A 228 -2.64 4.97 -6.48
C ALA A 228 -3.98 5.72 -6.42
N ALA A 229 -4.76 5.46 -5.38
CA ALA A 229 -6.06 6.08 -5.18
C ALA A 229 -6.24 6.56 -3.74
N LEU A 230 -6.79 7.76 -3.58
CA LEU A 230 -7.22 8.29 -2.29
C LEU A 230 -8.75 8.28 -2.25
N LEU A 231 -9.31 7.49 -1.33
CA LEU A 231 -10.74 7.40 -1.07
C LEU A 231 -11.06 8.10 0.24
N GLU A 232 -12.16 8.83 0.26
CA GLU A 232 -12.80 9.30 1.49
C GLU A 232 -13.89 8.31 1.89
N LEU A 233 -13.86 7.86 3.14
CA LEU A 233 -14.73 6.82 3.69
C LEU A 233 -15.78 7.45 4.61
N THR A 234 -16.92 6.78 4.71
CA THR A 234 -17.90 7.10 5.77
C THR A 234 -17.51 6.43 7.08
N HIS A 235 -17.97 7.00 8.19
CA HIS A 235 -17.84 6.45 9.53
C HIS A 235 -19.23 6.40 10.19
N PRO A 236 -19.43 5.58 11.24
CA PRO A 236 -20.70 5.57 11.97
C PRO A 236 -20.97 6.94 12.62
N GLU A 237 -22.18 7.47 12.49
CA GLU A 237 -22.61 8.74 13.12
C GLU A 237 -22.69 8.60 14.65
N THR A 238 -23.09 7.42 15.13
CA THR A 238 -23.17 7.12 16.56
C THR A 238 -22.37 5.85 16.86
N PRO A 239 -21.49 5.87 17.89
CA PRO A 239 -20.74 4.68 18.29
C PRO A 239 -21.70 3.52 18.59
N SER A 240 -21.44 2.35 18.02
CA SER A 240 -22.29 1.19 18.28
C SER A 240 -22.10 0.70 19.72
N VAL A 241 -23.19 0.56 20.48
CA VAL A 241 -23.15 0.03 21.85
C VAL A 241 -22.86 -1.47 21.89
N ASN A 242 -23.21 -2.19 20.82
CA ASN A 242 -22.83 -3.58 20.61
C ASN A 242 -21.54 -3.56 19.79
N ASN A 243 -20.52 -4.37 20.13
CA ASN A 243 -19.24 -4.52 19.41
C ASN A 243 -19.42 -4.95 17.94
N ALA A 244 -20.04 -4.10 17.14
CA ALA A 244 -20.39 -4.32 15.75
C ALA A 244 -19.21 -3.94 14.88
N THR A 245 -19.06 -4.64 13.76
CA THR A 245 -18.03 -4.32 12.78
C THR A 245 -18.61 -3.34 11.77
N TRP A 246 -17.94 -2.20 11.59
CA TRP A 246 -18.20 -1.29 10.47
C TRP A 246 -17.37 -1.77 9.27
N SER A 247 -18.00 -2.00 8.13
CA SER A 247 -17.30 -2.42 6.92
C SER A 247 -17.43 -1.40 5.80
N VAL A 248 -16.31 -1.11 5.14
CA VAL A 248 -16.24 -0.26 3.95
C VAL A 248 -15.78 -1.12 2.79
N THR A 249 -16.47 -1.03 1.65
CA THR A 249 -16.17 -1.88 0.50
C THR A 249 -15.61 -1.03 -0.64
N VAL A 250 -14.42 -1.38 -1.11
CA VAL A 250 -13.77 -0.74 -2.26
C VAL A 250 -13.90 -1.68 -3.46
N PRO A 251 -14.71 -1.33 -4.47
CA PRO A 251 -14.83 -2.13 -5.68
C PRO A 251 -13.57 -1.96 -6.53
N LEU A 252 -12.99 -3.08 -6.94
CA LEU A 252 -11.80 -3.14 -7.78
C LEU A 252 -12.08 -3.98 -9.03
N HIS A 253 -11.24 -3.80 -10.04
CA HIS A 253 -11.29 -4.53 -11.30
C HIS A 253 -9.94 -5.16 -11.58
N THR A 254 -9.92 -6.38 -12.11
CA THR A 254 -8.69 -7.01 -12.58
C THR A 254 -8.49 -6.73 -14.06
N ARG A 255 -7.26 -6.43 -14.47
CA ARG A 255 -6.89 -6.37 -15.89
C ARG A 255 -6.76 -7.77 -16.47
N TYR A 256 -6.92 -7.88 -17.79
CA TYR A 256 -6.62 -9.11 -18.49
C TYR A 256 -5.14 -9.48 -18.33
N MET A 257 -4.93 -10.71 -17.87
CA MET A 257 -3.64 -11.33 -17.62
C MET A 257 -3.32 -12.37 -18.70
N LEU A 258 -2.05 -12.72 -18.82
CA LEU A 258 -1.64 -13.78 -19.74
C LEU A 258 -2.19 -15.15 -19.29
N PRO A 259 -2.42 -16.09 -20.21
CA PRO A 259 -2.81 -17.45 -19.85
C PRO A 259 -1.74 -18.15 -19.00
N SER A 260 -2.17 -18.92 -18.00
CA SER A 260 -1.33 -19.65 -17.05
C SER A 260 -1.59 -21.17 -17.16
N THR A 261 -0.67 -22.00 -16.67
CA THR A 261 -0.88 -23.45 -16.56
C THR A 261 -1.86 -23.81 -15.46
N ASP A 262 -1.92 -22.97 -14.41
CA ASP A 262 -2.69 -23.27 -13.20
C ASP A 262 -4.11 -22.67 -13.28
N GLY A 263 -4.41 -21.95 -14.37
CA GLY A 263 -5.68 -21.26 -14.57
C GLY A 263 -5.87 -20.02 -13.70
N THR A 264 -4.87 -19.64 -12.91
CA THR A 264 -4.89 -18.44 -12.06
C THR A 264 -3.58 -17.66 -12.13
N HIS A 265 -3.65 -16.38 -11.79
CA HIS A 265 -2.52 -15.50 -11.53
C HIS A 265 -2.67 -14.87 -10.15
N THR A 266 -1.64 -14.98 -9.33
CA THR A 266 -1.62 -14.39 -7.99
C THR A 266 -1.13 -12.94 -8.05
N ALA A 267 -1.91 -12.02 -7.50
CA ALA A 267 -1.51 -10.64 -7.28
C ALA A 267 -1.41 -10.35 -5.78
N HIS A 268 -0.42 -9.57 -5.38
CA HIS A 268 -0.24 -9.10 -4.00
C HIS A 268 -0.58 -7.61 -3.94
N ILE A 269 -1.55 -7.26 -3.09
CA ILE A 269 -2.04 -5.91 -2.92
C ILE A 269 -1.70 -5.47 -1.48
N PRO A 270 -0.90 -4.40 -1.29
CA PRO A 270 -0.61 -3.90 0.04
C PRO A 270 -1.89 -3.43 0.72
N TRP A 271 -1.96 -3.60 2.03
CA TRP A 271 -3.02 -3.00 2.84
C TRP A 271 -3.01 -1.48 2.66
N PRO A 272 -4.17 -0.82 2.61
CA PRO A 272 -4.21 0.63 2.45
C PRO A 272 -3.69 1.34 3.70
N ALA A 273 -3.13 2.54 3.52
CA ALA A 273 -2.92 3.43 4.65
C ALA A 273 -4.25 4.09 5.01
N VAL A 274 -4.73 3.87 6.24
CA VAL A 274 -6.01 4.43 6.72
C VAL A 274 -5.74 5.47 7.80
N PHE A 275 -6.33 6.64 7.65
CA PHE A 275 -6.08 7.76 8.56
C PHE A 275 -7.22 8.78 8.58
N TRP A 276 -7.33 9.50 9.68
CA TRP A 276 -8.09 10.74 9.74
C TRP A 276 -7.22 11.90 9.26
N ALA A 277 -7.73 12.69 8.31
CA ALA A 277 -7.12 13.94 7.89
C ALA A 277 -7.91 15.11 8.48
N CYS A 278 -7.29 15.88 9.36
CA CYS A 278 -7.92 16.97 10.11
C CYS A 278 -7.27 18.31 9.75
N GLU A 279 -8.03 19.40 9.81
CA GLU A 279 -7.47 20.73 9.66
C GLU A 279 -6.63 21.07 10.89
N ALA A 280 -5.43 21.59 10.66
CA ALA A 280 -4.55 22.05 11.73
C ALA A 280 -4.73 23.56 11.94
N GLU A 281 -5.14 23.98 13.14
CA GLU A 281 -5.27 25.42 13.46
C GLU A 281 -3.91 26.14 13.60
N ASP A 282 -2.79 25.41 13.68
CA ASP A 282 -1.46 26.00 13.86
C ASP A 282 -0.68 26.29 12.56
N GLY A 283 -0.29 27.56 12.41
CA GLY A 283 0.44 28.09 11.27
C GLY A 283 1.86 27.54 11.13
N LEU A 284 2.10 26.76 10.06
CA LEU A 284 3.38 26.56 9.36
C LEU A 284 4.56 25.91 10.10
N LYS A 285 4.49 25.67 11.42
CA LYS A 285 5.63 25.08 12.16
C LYS A 285 5.88 23.59 11.84
N MET A 286 4.92 22.89 11.26
CA MET A 286 5.01 21.47 10.90
C MET A 286 5.90 21.18 9.67
N SER A 287 6.41 22.21 8.98
CA SER A 287 7.23 22.05 7.77
C SER A 287 8.71 21.74 8.04
N VAL A 288 9.17 21.91 9.29
CA VAL A 288 10.56 21.72 9.69
C VAL A 288 10.61 20.77 10.90
N ASN A 289 10.40 19.48 10.64
CA ASN A 289 10.61 18.44 11.65
C ASN A 289 11.54 17.36 11.06
N PRO A 290 12.75 17.17 11.60
CA PRO A 290 13.70 16.18 11.09
C PRO A 290 13.25 14.72 11.33
N PHE A 291 12.33 14.53 12.27
CA PHE A 291 11.73 13.24 12.63
C PHE A 291 10.46 12.93 11.83
N ASP A 292 9.93 13.89 11.04
CA ASP A 292 8.73 13.65 10.25
C ASP A 292 9.06 12.90 8.96
N ARG A 293 8.29 11.84 8.68
CA ARG A 293 8.43 11.06 7.46
C ARG A 293 7.58 11.69 6.37
N THR A 294 8.18 12.57 5.58
CA THR A 294 7.50 13.29 4.51
C THR A 294 7.56 12.56 3.16
N ASN A 295 6.66 12.90 2.25
CA ASN A 295 6.57 12.38 0.87
C ASN A 295 6.22 10.88 0.78
N ILE A 296 5.42 10.37 1.71
CA ILE A 296 4.92 8.98 1.73
C ILE A 296 3.77 8.73 0.73
N GLY A 297 3.42 9.74 -0.07
CA GLY A 297 2.60 9.60 -1.28
C GLY A 297 1.26 10.32 -1.14
N TYR A 298 0.46 9.95 -0.14
CA TYR A 298 -0.83 10.60 0.12
C TYR A 298 -0.67 11.95 0.82
N ASP A 299 0.36 12.13 1.63
CA ASP A 299 0.61 13.36 2.42
C ASP A 299 0.78 14.61 1.54
N GLY A 300 1.30 14.41 0.32
CA GLY A 300 1.42 15.44 -0.73
C GLY A 300 0.13 15.76 -1.48
N LEU A 301 -0.95 14.99 -1.29
CA LEU A 301 -2.29 15.29 -1.83
C LEU A 301 -3.06 16.29 -0.96
N PHE A 302 -2.61 16.50 0.28
CA PHE A 302 -3.21 17.43 1.22
C PHE A 302 -2.36 18.68 1.40
N GLY A 303 -3.01 19.77 1.81
CA GLY A 303 -2.32 21.02 2.12
C GLY A 303 -1.37 20.88 3.32
N PRO A 304 -0.41 21.81 3.48
CA PRO A 304 0.56 21.77 4.58
C PRO A 304 -0.06 21.91 5.99
N LYS A 305 -1.31 22.36 6.08
CA LYS A 305 -2.08 22.50 7.33
C LYS A 305 -3.00 21.30 7.59
N THR A 306 -2.48 20.10 7.38
CA THR A 306 -3.24 18.85 7.58
C THR A 306 -2.50 17.97 8.56
N LEU A 307 -3.19 17.59 9.63
CA LEU A 307 -2.77 16.58 10.59
C LEU A 307 -3.36 15.22 10.19
N PHE A 308 -2.54 14.18 10.29
CA PHE A 308 -2.90 12.82 9.96
C PHE A 308 -2.86 11.95 11.21
N HIS A 309 -3.98 11.36 11.60
CA HIS A 309 -4.04 10.35 12.66
C HIS A 309 -4.18 8.96 12.04
N HIS A 310 -3.11 8.18 12.10
CA HIS A 310 -2.99 6.85 11.47
C HIS A 310 -3.66 5.75 12.27
N ILE A 311 -4.59 5.05 11.62
CA ILE A 311 -5.22 3.85 12.18
C ILE A 311 -4.32 2.65 11.86
N GLY A 312 -3.90 1.94 12.91
CA GLY A 312 -3.06 0.76 12.77
C GLY A 312 -3.79 -0.43 12.14
N ALA A 313 -3.06 -1.27 11.40
CA ALA A 313 -3.56 -2.56 10.98
C ALA A 313 -3.57 -3.56 12.15
N SER A 314 -4.57 -4.44 12.22
CA SER A 314 -4.62 -5.52 13.22
C SER A 314 -3.40 -6.44 13.06
N ALA A 315 -2.60 -6.55 14.13
CA ALA A 315 -1.24 -7.09 14.12
C ALA A 315 -1.16 -8.63 14.01
N GLU A 316 -2.26 -9.33 13.75
CA GLU A 316 -2.24 -10.80 13.63
C GLU A 316 -1.49 -11.27 12.38
N THR A 317 -1.35 -10.43 11.36
CA THR A 317 -0.67 -10.78 10.11
C THR A 317 0.78 -10.26 10.08
N LYS A 318 1.74 -11.17 9.89
CA LYS A 318 3.18 -10.83 9.73
C LYS A 318 3.48 -10.01 8.45
N THR A 319 2.52 -9.90 7.55
CA THR A 319 2.65 -9.19 6.27
C THR A 319 1.36 -8.43 5.97
N LEU A 320 1.47 -7.11 5.80
CA LEU A 320 0.35 -6.22 5.46
C LEU A 320 0.06 -6.24 3.94
N MET A 321 -0.22 -7.44 3.42
CA MET A 321 -0.47 -7.70 2.00
C MET A 321 -1.63 -8.68 1.84
N GLU A 322 -2.64 -8.30 1.06
CA GLU A 322 -3.70 -9.18 0.61
C GLU A 322 -3.30 -9.92 -0.66
N THR A 323 -3.71 -11.19 -0.74
CA THR A 323 -3.46 -12.03 -1.92
C THR A 323 -4.76 -12.19 -2.71
N LEU A 324 -4.70 -11.88 -4.00
CA LEU A 324 -5.82 -12.01 -4.92
C LEU A 324 -5.50 -13.05 -6.00
N GLU A 325 -6.35 -14.06 -6.12
CA GLU A 325 -6.30 -15.02 -7.21
C GLU A 325 -7.17 -14.54 -8.38
N ILE A 326 -6.51 -14.18 -9.48
CA ILE A 326 -7.14 -13.69 -10.69
C ILE A 326 -7.34 -14.88 -11.65
N PRO A 327 -8.58 -15.23 -12.04
CA PRO A 327 -8.81 -16.33 -12.96
C PRO A 327 -8.30 -15.98 -14.36
N VAL A 328 -7.59 -16.91 -14.99
CA VAL A 328 -7.10 -16.79 -16.37
C VAL A 328 -7.33 -18.07 -17.17
N LEU A 329 -7.12 -17.98 -18.48
CA LEU A 329 -7.19 -19.16 -19.34
C LEU A 329 -6.12 -20.19 -18.94
N ASP A 330 -6.60 -21.40 -18.63
CA ASP A 330 -5.78 -22.58 -18.33
C ASP A 330 -5.24 -23.20 -19.63
N LYS A 331 -3.93 -23.06 -19.86
CA LYS A 331 -3.23 -23.58 -21.05
C LYS A 331 -3.32 -25.09 -21.21
N THR A 332 -3.59 -25.85 -20.15
CA THR A 332 -3.69 -27.32 -20.24
C THR A 332 -5.01 -27.77 -20.87
N LYS A 333 -6.04 -26.92 -20.81
CA LYS A 333 -7.39 -27.21 -21.31
C LYS A 333 -7.70 -26.60 -22.67
N THR A 334 -6.81 -25.76 -23.21
CA THR A 334 -7.04 -25.04 -24.47
C THR A 334 -7.14 -25.94 -25.70
N GLY A 335 -6.36 -27.03 -25.76
CA GLY A 335 -6.33 -27.89 -26.95
C GLY A 335 -7.68 -28.52 -27.31
N PHE A 336 -8.46 -28.91 -26.29
CA PHE A 336 -9.80 -29.44 -26.52
C PHE A 336 -10.77 -28.35 -27.03
N VAL A 337 -10.68 -27.14 -26.47
CA VAL A 337 -11.51 -25.99 -26.87
C VAL A 337 -11.20 -25.57 -28.30
N GLU A 338 -9.92 -25.55 -28.68
CA GLU A 338 -9.49 -25.21 -30.04
C GLU A 338 -10.04 -26.19 -31.08
N ILE A 339 -9.90 -27.51 -30.82
CA ILE A 339 -10.43 -28.56 -31.70
C ILE A 339 -11.96 -28.46 -31.79
N GLY A 340 -12.65 -28.35 -30.66
CA GLY A 340 -14.11 -28.26 -30.64
C GLY A 340 -14.64 -27.03 -31.38
N THR A 341 -13.99 -25.89 -31.20
CA THR A 341 -14.32 -24.64 -31.92
C THR A 341 -14.06 -24.80 -33.41
N GLY A 342 -12.91 -25.36 -33.80
CA GLY A 342 -12.57 -25.62 -35.20
C GLY A 342 -13.58 -26.52 -35.91
N VAL A 343 -13.98 -27.63 -35.28
CA VAL A 343 -15.01 -28.54 -35.81
C VAL A 343 -16.36 -27.83 -35.97
N THR A 344 -16.77 -27.05 -34.97
CA THR A 344 -18.05 -26.33 -34.99
C THR A 344 -18.08 -25.30 -36.12
N VAL A 345 -17.01 -24.50 -36.25
CA VAL A 345 -16.86 -23.52 -37.33
C VAL A 345 -16.86 -24.20 -38.70
N LEU A 346 -16.17 -25.33 -38.85
CA LEU A 346 -16.15 -26.11 -40.10
C LEU A 346 -17.54 -26.64 -40.47
N LEU A 347 -18.27 -27.22 -39.52
CA LEU A 347 -19.63 -27.70 -39.73
C LEU A 347 -20.58 -26.55 -40.12
N GLY A 348 -20.48 -25.41 -39.44
CA GLY A 348 -21.24 -24.21 -39.79
C GLY A 348 -20.92 -23.70 -41.19
N PHE A 349 -19.65 -23.66 -41.56
CA PHE A 349 -19.20 -23.28 -42.91
C PHE A 349 -19.74 -24.24 -43.99
N LEU A 350 -19.63 -25.55 -43.76
CA LEU A 350 -20.16 -26.57 -44.67
C LEU A 350 -21.69 -26.47 -44.81
N TRP A 351 -22.40 -26.18 -43.73
CA TRP A 351 -23.84 -25.97 -43.74
C TRP A 351 -24.24 -24.76 -44.60
N VAL A 352 -23.51 -23.65 -44.48
CA VAL A 352 -23.74 -22.44 -45.30
C VAL A 352 -23.47 -22.73 -46.78
N LEU A 353 -22.36 -23.41 -47.10
CA LEU A 353 -22.05 -23.83 -48.48
C LEU A 353 -23.16 -24.72 -49.06
N TRP A 354 -23.63 -25.70 -48.29
CA TRP A 354 -24.71 -26.58 -48.73
C TRP A 354 -26.01 -25.82 -49.00
N SER A 355 -26.35 -24.86 -48.13
CA SER A 355 -27.52 -24.01 -48.29
C SER A 355 -27.44 -23.13 -49.55
N MET A 356 -26.26 -22.59 -49.87
CA MET A 356 -26.04 -21.82 -51.11
C MET A 356 -26.18 -22.69 -52.37
N ILE A 357 -25.60 -23.89 -52.38
CA ILE A 357 -25.70 -24.82 -53.52
C ILE A 357 -27.16 -25.24 -53.73
N LYS A 358 -27.90 -25.52 -52.65
CA LYS A 358 -29.33 -25.87 -52.69
C LYS A 358 -30.22 -24.71 -53.14
N GLY A 359 -29.85 -23.47 -52.78
CA GLY A 359 -30.51 -22.25 -53.25
C GLY A 359 -30.28 -22.01 -54.74
N ASN A 360 -29.04 -22.17 -55.22
CA ASN A 360 -28.69 -21.96 -56.62
C ASN A 360 -29.32 -23.03 -57.54
N SER A 361 -29.34 -24.29 -57.11
CA SER A 361 -30.00 -25.38 -57.84
C SER A 361 -31.53 -25.24 -57.93
N LYS A 362 -32.18 -24.64 -56.92
CA LYS A 362 -33.62 -24.27 -57.04
C LYS A 362 -33.84 -23.17 -58.08
N ALA A 363 -33.01 -22.13 -58.09
CA ALA A 363 -33.11 -21.02 -59.06
C ALA A 363 -32.86 -21.48 -60.51
N THR A 364 -31.93 -22.41 -60.75
CA THR A 364 -31.72 -22.98 -62.09
C THR A 364 -32.87 -23.92 -62.50
N SER A 365 -33.51 -24.61 -61.55
CA SER A 365 -34.65 -25.48 -61.85
C SER A 365 -35.95 -24.73 -62.18
N GLU A 366 -36.16 -23.53 -61.62
CA GLU A 366 -37.29 -22.67 -61.99
C GLU A 366 -37.07 -21.94 -63.33
N ALA A 367 -35.83 -21.64 -63.70
CA ALA A 367 -35.52 -21.09 -65.02
C ALA A 367 -35.74 -22.11 -66.16
N GLY A 368 -35.45 -23.39 -65.93
CA GLY A 368 -35.67 -24.47 -66.90
C GLY A 368 -37.13 -24.96 -67.05
N LYS A 369 -38.07 -24.43 -66.26
CA LYS A 369 -39.51 -24.76 -66.32
C LYS A 369 -40.37 -23.70 -67.03
N LYS A 370 -39.75 -22.66 -67.58
CA LYS A 370 -40.40 -21.53 -68.27
C LYS A 370 -40.19 -21.48 -69.78
N GLU A 371 -39.66 -22.53 -70.40
CA GLU A 371 -39.71 -22.70 -71.87
C GLU A 371 -40.84 -23.65 -72.29
#